data_AF-A0A2P5MRV4-F1
#
_entry.id   AF-A0A2P5MRV4-F1
#
_cell.length_a   1.000
_cell.length_b   1.000
_cell.length_c   1.000
_cell.angle_alpha   90.00
_cell.angle_beta   90.00
_cell.angle_gamma   90.00
#
_symmetry.space_group_name_H-M   'P 1'
#
loop_
_entity.id
_entity.type
_entity.pdbx_description
1 polymer ?
#
loop_
_entity_poly.entity_id
_entity_poly.type
_entity_poly.pdbx_seq_one_letter_code
_entity_poly.pdbx_strand_id
1 'polypeptide(L)'
;MKLLGKSFAVAAMALAVSTAAEARIQSIGDNTPDGSELIFNLWNATAEKSYTLDLGITTSQISNALQPMSHWTAIMNADSNFQAFLSSYSAGHNVTWGVFGGNQVLNEYTDLPNAGFYTTSVSNPPAMIHTSWGDIGNTFGKWDDMVKDVQTQDSVADNRSTFKAVGEQGYTGIYGNDFQTAVPFQTQGSVGEKLAFILVGLNEAAFIASEGANDPAEVFQKGSFQFNIVNGAASLGYAAPEVAPIPVPAAVWMFGTGLLGLLGMNRRKAA
;
A
#
# COMPACT_ATOMS: atom_id res chain seq x y z
N MET A 1 6.51 0.42 50.82
CA MET A 1 7.05 0.81 49.50
C MET A 1 6.33 0.00 48.43
N LYS A 2 5.66 0.70 47.51
CA LYS A 2 4.93 0.14 46.36
C LYS A 2 5.91 0.01 45.19
N LEU A 3 5.91 -1.12 44.49
CA LEU A 3 6.36 -1.21 43.10
C LEU A 3 5.39 -2.14 42.36
N LEU A 4 4.37 -1.50 41.79
CA LEU A 4 3.43 -2.05 40.83
C LEU A 4 4.14 -2.17 39.48
N GLY A 5 4.51 -3.39 39.09
CA GLY A 5 4.89 -3.70 37.71
C GLY A 5 3.65 -4.10 36.91
N LYS A 6 2.87 -3.10 36.46
CA LYS A 6 1.86 -3.31 35.41
C LYS A 6 2.49 -2.84 34.11
N SER A 7 2.92 -3.80 33.30
CA SER A 7 3.43 -3.58 31.96
C SER A 7 2.38 -2.88 31.10
N PHE A 8 2.84 -1.84 30.41
CA PHE A 8 2.06 -1.00 29.51
C PHE A 8 1.34 -1.81 28.44
N ALA A 9 0.01 -1.71 28.39
CA ALA A 9 -0.75 -2.02 27.20
C ALA A 9 -0.51 -0.88 26.19
N VAL A 10 0.16 -1.18 25.08
CA VAL A 10 0.27 -0.29 23.94
C VAL A 10 -1.07 -0.33 23.20
N ALA A 11 -1.99 0.54 23.59
CA ALA A 11 -3.15 0.90 22.79
C ALA A 11 -2.82 2.22 22.08
N ALA A 12 -2.10 2.13 20.95
CA ALA A 12 -1.93 3.23 20.02
C ALA A 12 -2.94 3.07 18.88
N MET A 13 -4.23 3.24 19.17
CA MET A 13 -5.18 3.71 18.17
C MET A 13 -5.23 5.23 18.31
N ALA A 14 -4.28 5.89 17.64
CA ALA A 14 -4.38 7.33 17.44
C ALA A 14 -5.56 7.57 16.49
N LEU A 15 -6.69 7.96 17.08
CA LEU A 15 -7.74 8.72 16.43
C LEU A 15 -7.09 9.98 15.83
N ALA A 16 -6.63 9.90 14.59
CA ALA A 16 -6.39 11.05 13.76
C ALA A 16 -7.75 11.61 13.37
N VAL A 17 -8.29 12.50 14.23
CA VAL A 17 -9.36 13.41 13.83
C VAL A 17 -8.69 14.55 13.05
N SER A 18 -8.16 14.24 11.87
CA SER A 18 -7.99 15.27 10.85
C SER A 18 -9.37 15.60 10.32
N THR A 19 -9.67 16.90 10.20
CA THR A 19 -10.81 17.40 9.43
C THR A 19 -10.92 16.58 8.15
N ALA A 20 -12.00 15.80 8.03
CA ALA A 20 -12.19 14.88 6.91
C ALA A 20 -12.07 15.67 5.61
N ALA A 21 -10.92 15.55 4.93
CA ALA A 21 -10.93 15.61 3.49
C ALA A 21 -11.84 14.46 3.05
N GLU A 22 -12.77 14.71 2.15
CA GLU A 22 -13.65 13.68 1.61
C GLU A 22 -12.77 12.73 0.80
N ALA A 23 -12.28 11.67 1.44
CA ALA A 23 -11.44 10.70 0.78
C ALA A 23 -12.33 9.83 -0.10
N ARG A 24 -12.09 9.93 -1.41
CA ARG A 24 -12.74 9.09 -2.41
C ARG A 24 -11.67 8.55 -3.34
N ILE A 25 -11.80 7.29 -3.74
CA ILE A 25 -11.02 6.79 -4.86
C ILE A 25 -11.46 7.55 -6.09
N GLN A 26 -10.58 8.24 -6.80
CA GLN A 26 -11.00 8.98 -7.97
C GLN A 26 -11.25 8.01 -9.14
N SER A 27 -12.45 8.02 -9.68
CA SER A 27 -12.75 7.39 -10.97
C SER A 27 -12.33 8.31 -12.12
N ILE A 28 -12.29 7.76 -13.34
CA ILE A 28 -12.02 8.58 -14.52
C ILE A 28 -13.11 9.66 -14.66
N GLY A 29 -12.70 10.93 -14.77
CA GLY A 29 -13.57 12.11 -14.85
C GLY A 29 -13.86 12.80 -13.51
N ASP A 30 -13.22 12.36 -12.43
CA ASP A 30 -13.50 12.81 -11.07
C ASP A 30 -12.59 13.94 -10.57
N ASN A 31 -12.94 15.21 -10.81
CA ASN A 31 -12.06 16.38 -10.65
C ASN A 31 -11.72 16.85 -9.21
N THR A 32 -11.67 15.97 -8.21
CA THR A 32 -11.26 16.40 -6.86
C THR A 32 -9.73 16.56 -6.75
N PRO A 33 -9.22 17.55 -6.00
CA PRO A 33 -7.78 17.70 -5.79
C PRO A 33 -7.19 16.71 -4.78
N ASP A 34 -8.03 16.00 -4.04
CA ASP A 34 -7.60 15.18 -2.91
C ASP A 34 -7.03 13.86 -3.43
N GLY A 35 -5.70 13.72 -3.34
CA GLY A 35 -4.98 12.53 -3.80
C GLY A 35 -5.58 11.26 -3.19
N SER A 36 -5.56 10.14 -3.93
CA SER A 36 -6.30 8.95 -3.47
C SER A 36 -5.75 8.41 -2.16
N GLU A 37 -6.68 7.98 -1.31
CA GLU A 37 -6.36 7.06 -0.23
C GLU A 37 -6.27 5.62 -0.75
N LEU A 38 -5.58 4.79 0.03
CA LEU A 38 -5.51 3.36 -0.20
C LEU A 38 -6.77 2.68 0.30
N ILE A 39 -7.27 1.75 -0.49
CA ILE A 39 -8.40 0.90 -0.17
C ILE A 39 -7.94 -0.53 -0.01
N PHE A 40 -8.37 -1.13 1.09
CA PHE A 40 -8.32 -2.56 1.28
C PHE A 40 -9.60 -3.21 0.80
N ASN A 41 -9.46 -4.28 0.02
CA ASN A 41 -10.55 -5.13 -0.40
C ASN A 41 -10.32 -6.56 0.07
N LEU A 42 -11.40 -7.19 0.50
CA LEU A 42 -11.44 -8.58 0.95
C LEU A 42 -12.63 -9.28 0.32
N TRP A 43 -12.38 -10.43 -0.30
CA TRP A 43 -13.39 -11.23 -0.99
C TRP A 43 -13.37 -12.67 -0.50
N ASN A 44 -14.53 -13.18 -0.09
CA ASN A 44 -14.74 -14.58 0.28
C ASN A 44 -15.60 -15.23 -0.80
N ALA A 45 -14.94 -15.89 -1.75
CA ALA A 45 -15.61 -16.53 -2.89
C ALA A 45 -16.53 -17.67 -2.44
N THR A 46 -16.19 -18.37 -1.36
CA THR A 46 -17.01 -19.47 -0.82
C THR A 46 -18.35 -18.98 -0.25
N ALA A 47 -18.35 -17.83 0.44
CA ALA A 47 -19.57 -17.27 1.03
C ALA A 47 -20.26 -16.21 0.14
N GLU A 48 -19.61 -15.83 -0.95
CA GLU A 48 -19.99 -14.71 -1.82
C GLU A 48 -20.20 -13.43 -1.00
N LYS A 49 -19.15 -13.02 -0.28
CA LYS A 49 -19.17 -11.84 0.58
C LYS A 49 -17.92 -11.01 0.38
N SER A 50 -18.09 -9.69 0.31
CA SER A 50 -16.98 -8.74 0.22
C SER A 50 -16.97 -7.77 1.41
N TYR A 51 -15.78 -7.33 1.77
CA TYR A 51 -15.55 -6.22 2.66
C TYR A 51 -14.59 -5.22 2.00
N THR A 52 -14.87 -3.93 2.13
CA THR A 52 -13.94 -2.87 1.76
C THR A 52 -13.69 -1.95 2.94
N LEU A 53 -12.47 -1.43 3.01
CA LEU A 53 -12.06 -0.48 4.02
C LEU A 53 -11.19 0.59 3.36
N ASP A 54 -11.56 1.84 3.58
CA ASP A 54 -10.64 2.95 3.39
C ASP A 54 -9.58 2.94 4.51
N LEU A 55 -8.31 2.94 4.14
CA LEU A 55 -7.21 2.87 5.09
C LEU A 55 -6.88 4.22 5.74
N GLY A 56 -7.35 5.35 5.18
CA GLY A 56 -6.94 6.68 5.64
C GLY A 56 -5.44 6.95 5.39
N ILE A 57 -4.84 6.22 4.45
CA ILE A 57 -3.44 6.38 4.05
C ILE A 57 -3.41 6.86 2.61
N THR A 58 -2.79 8.00 2.35
CA THR A 58 -2.59 8.48 0.98
C THR A 58 -1.42 7.78 0.30
N THR A 59 -1.45 7.75 -1.02
CA THR A 59 -0.32 7.28 -1.85
C THR A 59 0.98 8.01 -1.49
N SER A 60 0.91 9.32 -1.29
CA SER A 60 2.02 10.18 -0.89
C SER A 60 2.65 9.79 0.47
N GLN A 61 1.86 9.29 1.43
CA GLN A 61 2.41 8.83 2.71
C GLN A 61 3.30 7.58 2.57
N ILE A 62 3.14 6.82 1.49
CA ILE A 62 3.96 5.63 1.21
C ILE A 62 5.08 5.94 0.22
N SER A 63 4.86 6.84 -0.74
CA SER A 63 5.88 7.23 -1.72
C SER A 63 6.84 8.33 -1.25
N ASN A 64 6.56 9.05 -0.15
CA ASN A 64 7.43 10.14 0.26
C ASN A 64 8.80 9.66 0.75
N ALA A 65 9.81 9.82 -0.10
CA ALA A 65 11.20 9.48 0.17
C ALA A 65 11.79 10.22 1.39
N LEU A 66 11.26 11.40 1.74
CA LEU A 66 11.78 12.23 2.83
C LEU A 66 11.31 11.76 4.21
N GLN A 67 10.11 11.18 4.32
CA GLN A 67 9.52 10.70 5.57
C GLN A 67 8.68 9.45 5.33
N PRO A 68 9.33 8.34 4.96
CA PRO A 68 8.57 7.16 4.63
C PRO A 68 7.93 6.53 5.85
N MET A 69 6.69 6.09 5.68
CA MET A 69 6.06 5.20 6.62
C MET A 69 6.85 3.89 6.69
N SER A 70 7.47 3.59 7.83
CA SER A 70 8.23 2.34 8.02
C SER A 70 7.33 1.18 8.42
N HIS A 71 6.26 1.47 9.17
CA HIS A 71 5.28 0.51 9.64
C HIS A 71 3.91 1.18 9.82
N TRP A 72 2.85 0.43 9.52
CA TRP A 72 1.47 0.80 9.81
C TRP A 72 0.64 -0.46 10.07
N THR A 73 -0.37 -0.36 10.93
CA THR A 73 -1.28 -1.48 11.21
C THR A 73 -2.70 -0.96 11.44
N ALA A 74 -3.68 -1.55 10.75
CA ALA A 74 -5.09 -1.46 11.08
C ALA A 74 -5.59 -2.74 11.76
N ILE A 75 -6.42 -2.56 12.79
CA ILE A 75 -7.14 -3.63 13.48
C ILE A 75 -8.62 -3.47 13.15
N MET A 76 -9.21 -4.47 12.50
CA MET A 76 -10.59 -4.36 11.97
C MET A 76 -11.65 -4.89 12.94
N ASN A 77 -11.25 -5.34 14.14
CA ASN A 77 -12.16 -6.05 15.05
C ASN A 77 -13.31 -5.20 15.58
N ALA A 78 -13.14 -3.89 15.66
CA ALA A 78 -14.18 -2.97 16.12
C ALA A 78 -15.16 -2.59 15.01
N ASP A 79 -14.88 -2.93 13.75
CA ASP A 79 -15.68 -2.59 12.60
C ASP A 79 -16.85 -3.57 12.44
N SER A 80 -18.08 -3.07 12.51
CA SER A 80 -19.29 -3.89 12.37
C SER A 80 -19.45 -4.55 11.00
N ASN A 81 -19.02 -3.89 9.92
CA ASN A 81 -19.02 -4.46 8.57
C ASN A 81 -18.01 -5.60 8.47
N PHE A 82 -16.85 -5.42 9.10
CA PHE A 82 -15.87 -6.51 9.18
C PHE A 82 -16.39 -7.68 10.01
N GLN A 83 -17.08 -7.43 11.13
CA GLN A 83 -17.72 -8.49 11.93
C GLN A 83 -18.78 -9.25 11.12
N ALA A 84 -19.54 -8.55 10.28
CA ALA A 84 -20.48 -9.18 9.36
C ALA A 84 -19.77 -10.08 8.34
N PHE A 85 -18.64 -9.65 7.78
CA PHE A 85 -17.78 -10.50 6.95
C PHE A 85 -17.27 -11.73 7.70
N LEU A 86 -16.73 -11.53 8.90
CA LEU A 86 -16.14 -12.59 9.70
C LEU A 86 -17.17 -13.66 10.10
N SER A 87 -18.43 -13.27 10.32
CA SER A 87 -19.52 -14.21 10.61
C SER A 87 -19.78 -15.22 9.48
N SER A 88 -19.36 -14.90 8.25
CA SER A 88 -19.45 -15.75 7.05
C SER A 88 -18.13 -16.46 6.70
N TYR A 89 -17.07 -16.21 7.48
CA TYR A 89 -15.75 -16.79 7.26
C TYR A 89 -15.56 -18.06 8.09
N SER A 90 -15.07 -19.11 7.45
CA SER A 90 -14.53 -20.29 8.13
C SER A 90 -13.13 -20.61 7.61
N ALA A 91 -12.31 -21.25 8.45
CA ALA A 91 -10.99 -21.71 8.02
C ALA A 91 -11.12 -22.64 6.79
N GLY A 92 -10.31 -22.38 5.76
CA GLY A 92 -10.35 -23.09 4.49
C GLY A 92 -11.26 -22.46 3.43
N HIS A 93 -12.00 -21.40 3.74
CA HIS A 93 -12.67 -20.60 2.71
C HIS A 93 -11.67 -20.00 1.72
N ASN A 94 -12.08 -19.91 0.46
CA ASN A 94 -11.32 -19.21 -0.56
C ASN A 94 -11.48 -17.70 -0.36
N VAL A 95 -10.52 -17.11 0.36
CA VAL A 95 -10.49 -15.68 0.67
C VAL A 95 -9.29 -15.03 0.00
N THR A 96 -9.58 -14.07 -0.88
CA THR A 96 -8.56 -13.22 -1.51
C THR A 96 -8.67 -11.79 -0.98
N TRP A 97 -7.56 -11.08 -0.99
CA TRP A 97 -7.51 -9.68 -0.57
C TRP A 97 -6.49 -8.89 -1.40
N GLY A 98 -6.63 -7.57 -1.41
CA GLY A 98 -5.69 -6.66 -2.08
C GLY A 98 -5.75 -5.24 -1.53
N VAL A 99 -4.75 -4.43 -1.86
CA VAL A 99 -4.66 -3.01 -1.49
C VAL A 99 -4.38 -2.16 -2.73
N PHE A 100 -5.14 -1.09 -2.89
CA PHE A 100 -5.38 -0.41 -4.15
C PHE A 100 -5.44 1.12 -3.94
N GLY A 101 -4.78 1.92 -4.76
CA GLY A 101 -4.89 3.39 -4.77
C GLY A 101 -4.56 4.00 -6.13
N GLY A 102 -4.79 5.31 -6.31
CA GLY A 102 -4.50 6.03 -7.56
C GLY A 102 -4.04 7.49 -7.39
N ASN A 103 -2.84 7.86 -7.84
CA ASN A 103 -2.26 9.18 -7.51
C ASN A 103 -2.93 10.39 -8.18
N GLN A 104 -3.79 10.23 -9.19
CA GLN A 104 -4.35 11.37 -9.94
C GLN A 104 -5.71 11.08 -10.58
N VAL A 105 -6.45 12.17 -10.86
CA VAL A 105 -7.61 12.19 -11.76
C VAL A 105 -7.13 11.92 -13.18
N LEU A 106 -7.58 10.82 -13.78
CA LEU A 106 -7.58 10.71 -15.24
C LEU A 106 -8.79 11.47 -15.75
N ASN A 107 -8.57 12.51 -16.55
CA ASN A 107 -9.65 13.35 -17.04
C ASN A 107 -10.33 12.71 -18.26
N GLU A 108 -9.57 11.95 -19.05
CA GLU A 108 -10.04 11.36 -20.29
C GLU A 108 -9.21 10.12 -20.72
N TYR A 109 -9.76 9.28 -21.60
CA TYR A 109 -9.04 8.13 -22.18
C TYR A 109 -7.78 8.53 -22.96
N THR A 110 -7.65 9.79 -23.36
CA THR A 110 -6.46 10.37 -23.97
C THR A 110 -5.29 10.49 -22.98
N ASP A 111 -5.54 10.36 -21.67
CA ASP A 111 -4.50 10.28 -20.64
C ASP A 111 -3.89 8.87 -20.53
N LEU A 112 -4.51 7.84 -21.14
CA LEU A 112 -3.99 6.46 -21.12
C LEU A 112 -2.54 6.28 -21.60
N PRO A 113 -2.04 6.97 -22.65
CA PRO A 113 -0.62 6.92 -23.02
C PRO A 113 0.30 7.43 -21.91
N ASN A 114 -0.24 8.26 -21.03
CA ASN A 114 0.44 8.82 -19.90
C ASN A 114 0.05 8.11 -18.61
N ALA A 115 -0.47 6.88 -18.62
CA ALA A 115 -0.93 6.22 -17.41
C ALA A 115 -0.18 4.91 -17.18
N GLY A 116 0.06 4.57 -15.92
CA GLY A 116 0.85 3.42 -15.51
C GLY A 116 0.37 2.84 -14.19
N PHE A 117 0.62 1.54 -14.03
CA PHE A 117 0.47 0.84 -12.76
C PHE A 117 1.84 0.72 -12.13
N TYR A 118 1.92 1.06 -10.85
CA TYR A 118 3.11 0.93 -10.03
C TYR A 118 2.81 0.07 -8.83
N THR A 119 3.87 -0.46 -8.22
CA THR A 119 3.75 -1.31 -7.06
C THR A 119 4.94 -1.15 -6.13
N THR A 120 4.74 -1.37 -4.82
CA THR A 120 5.82 -1.29 -3.82
C THR A 120 6.85 -2.42 -3.89
N SER A 121 6.92 -3.16 -5.00
CA SER A 121 7.94 -4.18 -5.27
C SER A 121 8.25 -5.10 -4.07
N VAL A 122 7.71 -6.32 -4.10
CA VAL A 122 8.37 -7.46 -3.43
C VAL A 122 9.60 -7.95 -4.21
N SER A 123 9.81 -7.48 -5.44
CA SER A 123 10.98 -7.77 -6.29
C SER A 123 11.47 -6.53 -7.04
N ASN A 124 12.79 -6.29 -7.01
CA ASN A 124 13.45 -5.13 -7.63
C ASN A 124 13.60 -5.32 -9.16
N PRO A 125 13.32 -4.32 -10.02
CA PRO A 125 12.75 -2.98 -9.78
C PRO A 125 11.20 -2.97 -9.70
N PRO A 126 10.56 -1.88 -9.19
CA PRO A 126 9.12 -1.69 -9.32
C PRO A 126 8.73 -1.85 -10.80
N ALA A 127 7.78 -2.74 -11.07
CA ALA A 127 7.40 -3.07 -12.43
C ALA A 127 6.62 -1.90 -13.03
N MET A 128 7.25 -1.11 -13.91
CA MET A 128 6.53 -0.31 -14.89
C MET A 128 5.83 -1.29 -15.84
N ILE A 129 4.50 -1.32 -15.81
CA ILE A 129 3.79 -2.52 -16.24
C ILE A 129 3.73 -2.69 -17.74
N HIS A 130 3.52 -1.67 -18.55
CA HIS A 130 3.41 -1.92 -19.99
C HIS A 130 3.56 -0.63 -20.79
N THR A 131 4.04 -0.74 -22.03
CA THR A 131 3.98 0.33 -23.03
C THR A 131 2.93 0.03 -24.11
N SER A 132 2.30 -1.15 -24.08
CA SER A 132 1.23 -1.48 -25.01
C SER A 132 -0.05 -0.74 -24.59
N TRP A 133 -0.61 0.02 -25.51
CA TRP A 133 -1.80 0.81 -25.24
C TRP A 133 -3.05 -0.05 -24.96
N GLY A 134 -3.11 -1.26 -25.55
CA GLY A 134 -4.22 -2.19 -25.37
C GLY A 134 -4.29 -2.79 -23.96
N ASP A 135 -3.16 -3.20 -23.40
CA ASP A 135 -3.13 -3.83 -22.07
C ASP A 135 -3.35 -2.78 -20.97
N ILE A 136 -2.78 -1.58 -21.16
CA ILE A 136 -3.07 -0.42 -20.30
C ILE A 136 -4.58 -0.13 -20.33
N GLY A 137 -5.17 0.08 -21.51
CA GLY A 137 -6.58 0.42 -21.64
C GLY A 137 -7.52 -0.63 -21.02
N ASN A 138 -7.23 -1.92 -21.20
CA ASN A 138 -8.00 -3.00 -20.58
C ASN A 138 -7.91 -2.97 -19.05
N THR A 139 -6.69 -2.88 -18.51
CA THR A 139 -6.48 -2.84 -17.04
C THR A 139 -7.16 -1.62 -16.43
N PHE A 140 -7.02 -0.46 -17.08
CA PHE A 140 -7.62 0.80 -16.63
C PHE A 140 -9.13 0.74 -16.63
N GLY A 141 -9.76 0.20 -17.68
CA GLY A 141 -11.21 0.03 -17.71
C GLY A 141 -11.70 -0.86 -16.56
N LYS A 142 -11.01 -1.97 -16.29
CA LYS A 142 -11.32 -2.87 -15.18
C LYS A 142 -11.15 -2.22 -13.81
N TRP A 143 -10.11 -1.41 -13.65
CA TRP A 143 -9.90 -0.62 -12.46
C TRP A 143 -11.01 0.42 -12.26
N ASP A 144 -11.33 1.19 -13.30
CA ASP A 144 -12.36 2.22 -13.25
C ASP A 144 -13.74 1.62 -12.93
N ASP A 145 -14.07 0.47 -13.51
CA ASP A 145 -15.28 -0.31 -13.17
C ASP A 145 -15.27 -0.71 -11.69
N MET A 146 -14.15 -1.29 -11.19
CA MET A 146 -13.99 -1.63 -9.77
C MET A 146 -14.20 -0.43 -8.85
N VAL A 147 -13.57 0.69 -9.18
CA VAL A 147 -13.61 1.92 -8.39
C VAL A 147 -15.02 2.47 -8.35
N LYS A 148 -15.70 2.57 -9.50
CA LYS A 148 -17.10 3.02 -9.58
C LYS A 148 -18.02 2.11 -8.76
N ASP A 149 -17.82 0.80 -8.84
CA ASP A 149 -18.61 -0.17 -8.07
C ASP A 149 -18.39 -0.04 -6.56
N VAL A 150 -17.18 0.34 -6.12
CA VAL A 150 -16.85 0.61 -4.72
C VAL A 150 -17.39 1.99 -4.27
N GLN A 151 -17.25 3.03 -5.10
CA GLN A 151 -17.65 4.41 -4.79
C GLN A 151 -19.17 4.60 -4.70
N THR A 152 -19.95 3.93 -5.56
CA THR A 152 -21.42 4.04 -5.60
C THR A 152 -22.12 3.44 -4.37
N GLN A 153 -21.35 3.07 -3.34
CA GLN A 153 -21.82 2.41 -2.12
C GLN A 153 -21.66 3.29 -0.89
N ASP A 154 -22.07 4.55 -1.01
CA ASP A 154 -22.54 5.51 0.02
C ASP A 154 -21.79 5.60 1.36
N SER A 155 -20.64 4.95 1.53
CA SER A 155 -19.91 4.88 2.80
C SER A 155 -18.40 4.91 2.60
N VAL A 156 -17.87 4.35 1.51
CA VAL A 156 -16.42 4.38 1.26
C VAL A 156 -15.92 5.80 1.02
N ALA A 157 -16.72 6.65 0.38
CA ALA A 157 -16.38 8.06 0.14
C ALA A 157 -16.34 8.94 1.42
N ASP A 158 -16.78 8.40 2.57
CA ASP A 158 -16.77 9.06 3.88
C ASP A 158 -15.73 8.45 4.84
N ASN A 159 -14.68 7.81 4.31
CA ASN A 159 -13.70 7.02 5.08
C ASN A 159 -14.35 5.91 5.93
N ARG A 160 -15.41 5.27 5.43
CA ARG A 160 -16.06 4.14 6.12
C ARG A 160 -15.84 2.83 5.39
N SER A 161 -15.90 1.76 6.15
CA SER A 161 -15.95 0.43 5.56
C SER A 161 -17.31 0.10 4.98
N THR A 162 -17.36 -0.92 4.12
CA THR A 162 -18.61 -1.52 3.67
C THR A 162 -18.56 -3.04 3.69
N PHE A 163 -19.73 -3.66 3.82
CA PHE A 163 -19.92 -5.09 3.72
C PHE A 163 -21.07 -5.40 2.77
N LYS A 164 -20.89 -6.33 1.85
CA LYS A 164 -21.94 -6.77 0.93
C LYS A 164 -21.92 -8.25 0.63
N ALA A 165 -23.13 -8.76 0.40
CA ALA A 165 -23.39 -9.96 -0.40
C ALA A 165 -23.39 -9.57 -1.87
N VAL A 166 -22.21 -9.34 -2.41
CA VAL A 166 -22.00 -9.42 -3.86
C VAL A 166 -22.01 -10.91 -4.17
N GLY A 167 -22.83 -11.40 -5.11
CA GLY A 167 -22.78 -12.81 -5.56
C GLY A 167 -21.38 -13.20 -6.07
N GLU A 168 -21.20 -14.41 -6.62
CA GLU A 168 -19.94 -15.13 -7.04
C GLU A 168 -18.64 -14.36 -7.38
N GLN A 169 -18.69 -13.07 -7.64
CA GLN A 169 -17.63 -12.29 -8.26
C GLN A 169 -16.94 -11.23 -7.37
N GLY A 170 -17.58 -10.71 -6.31
CA GLY A 170 -16.96 -9.67 -5.47
C GLY A 170 -16.49 -8.42 -6.24
N TYR A 171 -15.89 -7.43 -5.57
CA TYR A 171 -15.31 -6.28 -6.30
C TYR A 171 -14.02 -6.65 -7.04
N THR A 172 -13.28 -7.62 -6.53
CA THR A 172 -11.94 -7.97 -7.07
C THR A 172 -11.91 -9.36 -7.69
N GLY A 173 -12.87 -10.23 -7.36
CA GLY A 173 -12.90 -11.61 -7.88
C GLY A 173 -13.13 -11.68 -9.39
N ILE A 174 -13.79 -10.68 -10.01
CA ILE A 174 -13.94 -10.56 -11.48
C ILE A 174 -12.58 -10.40 -12.18
N TYR A 175 -11.65 -9.70 -11.54
CA TYR A 175 -10.40 -9.27 -12.15
C TYR A 175 -9.26 -10.26 -11.93
N GLY A 176 -9.39 -11.15 -10.94
CA GLY A 176 -8.38 -12.15 -10.59
C GLY A 176 -7.05 -11.53 -10.16
N ASN A 177 -6.01 -12.36 -10.10
CA ASN A 177 -4.71 -11.99 -9.51
C ASN A 177 -3.82 -11.15 -10.44
N ASP A 178 -4.15 -11.00 -11.72
CA ASP A 178 -3.27 -10.39 -12.73
C ASP A 178 -3.99 -9.43 -13.68
N PHE A 179 -5.22 -9.01 -13.34
CA PHE A 179 -6.09 -8.20 -14.22
C PHE A 179 -6.15 -8.77 -15.65
N GLN A 180 -6.35 -10.10 -15.76
CA GLN A 180 -6.34 -10.81 -17.04
C GLN A 180 -5.00 -10.71 -17.78
N THR A 181 -3.91 -11.03 -17.08
CA THR A 181 -2.49 -10.97 -17.53
C THR A 181 -1.96 -9.57 -17.83
N ALA A 182 -2.76 -8.54 -17.61
CA ALA A 182 -2.40 -7.18 -17.97
C ALA A 182 -1.41 -6.55 -16.96
N VAL A 183 -1.24 -7.17 -15.78
CA VAL A 183 -0.16 -6.83 -14.85
C VAL A 183 0.76 -8.04 -14.59
N PRO A 184 2.09 -7.87 -14.55
CA PRO A 184 3.06 -8.96 -14.39
C PRO A 184 3.22 -9.45 -12.93
N PHE A 185 2.36 -9.01 -12.01
CA PHE A 185 2.46 -9.34 -10.60
C PHE A 185 1.09 -9.66 -9.98
N GLN A 186 1.12 -10.32 -8.82
CA GLN A 186 -0.08 -10.66 -8.08
C GLN A 186 -0.67 -9.42 -7.38
N THR A 187 -1.89 -9.10 -7.73
CA THR A 187 -2.68 -7.98 -7.19
C THR A 187 -3.56 -8.39 -6.02
N GLN A 188 -3.75 -9.69 -5.90
CA GLN A 188 -4.53 -10.34 -4.86
C GLN A 188 -3.76 -11.53 -4.32
N GLY A 189 -3.96 -11.80 -3.03
CA GLY A 189 -3.32 -12.89 -2.31
C GLY A 189 -4.27 -13.53 -1.32
N SER A 190 -3.87 -14.71 -0.85
CA SER A 190 -4.56 -15.43 0.22
C SER A 190 -4.28 -14.79 1.58
N VAL A 191 -5.14 -15.06 2.57
CA VAL A 191 -4.90 -14.65 3.96
C VAL A 191 -3.52 -15.16 4.43
N GLY A 192 -2.71 -14.27 4.98
CA GLY A 192 -1.34 -14.54 5.46
C GLY A 192 -0.24 -14.28 4.45
N GLU A 193 -0.56 -14.15 3.16
CA GLU A 193 0.43 -13.79 2.13
C GLU A 193 0.84 -12.32 2.26
N LYS A 194 1.99 -11.97 1.67
CA LYS A 194 2.47 -10.59 1.57
C LYS A 194 2.20 -10.09 0.17
N LEU A 195 1.55 -8.94 0.05
CA LEU A 195 1.25 -8.32 -1.23
C LEU A 195 1.88 -6.93 -1.30
N ALA A 196 2.35 -6.55 -2.48
CA ALA A 196 2.62 -5.16 -2.76
C ALA A 196 1.30 -4.45 -3.09
N PHE A 197 1.20 -3.15 -2.81
CA PHE A 197 0.02 -2.40 -3.21
C PHE A 197 0.13 -1.97 -4.68
N ILE A 198 -1.00 -1.60 -5.28
CA ILE A 198 -1.05 -1.08 -6.64
C ILE A 198 -1.39 0.39 -6.61
N LEU A 199 -0.52 1.17 -7.23
CA LEU A 199 -0.78 2.56 -7.54
C LEU A 199 -1.12 2.69 -9.00
N VAL A 200 -2.22 3.36 -9.29
CA VAL A 200 -2.54 3.82 -10.64
C VAL A 200 -2.12 5.29 -10.75
N GLY A 201 -1.30 5.66 -11.72
CA GLY A 201 -0.81 7.04 -11.82
C GLY A 201 -0.47 7.43 -13.24
N LEU A 202 -0.05 8.69 -13.42
CA LEU A 202 0.49 9.12 -14.71
C LEU A 202 1.84 8.41 -15.00
N ASN A 203 2.39 8.60 -16.20
CA ASN A 203 3.63 7.97 -16.65
C ASN A 203 4.78 8.27 -15.70
N GLU A 204 5.83 7.45 -15.78
CA GLU A 204 6.90 7.43 -14.80
C GLU A 204 7.48 8.82 -14.54
N ALA A 205 7.70 9.60 -15.61
CA ALA A 205 8.21 10.96 -15.52
C ALA A 205 7.26 11.92 -14.77
N ALA A 206 5.95 11.85 -15.03
CA ALA A 206 4.96 12.68 -14.36
C ALA A 206 4.81 12.31 -12.88
N PHE A 207 4.88 11.01 -12.56
CA PHE A 207 4.82 10.52 -11.20
C PHE A 207 6.08 10.90 -10.39
N ILE A 208 7.27 10.72 -10.97
CA ILE A 208 8.55 11.18 -10.38
C ILE A 208 8.49 12.68 -10.10
N ALA A 209 8.02 13.46 -11.08
CA ALA A 209 7.91 14.91 -10.96
C ALA A 209 6.91 15.33 -9.87
N SER A 210 5.78 14.62 -9.72
CA SER A 210 4.79 14.93 -8.68
C SER A 210 5.29 14.60 -7.27
N GLU A 211 6.14 13.58 -7.14
CA GLU A 211 6.70 13.15 -5.87
C GLU A 211 8.03 13.86 -5.53
N GLY A 212 8.54 14.70 -6.44
CA GLY A 212 9.77 15.47 -6.24
C GLY A 212 11.05 14.62 -6.20
N ALA A 213 11.02 13.41 -6.76
CA ALA A 213 12.18 12.52 -6.84
C ALA A 213 12.97 12.75 -8.13
N ASN A 214 14.19 12.22 -8.20
CA ASN A 214 14.99 12.22 -9.43
C ASN A 214 15.07 10.83 -10.09
N ASP A 215 14.72 9.77 -9.36
CA ASP A 215 14.74 8.38 -9.80
C ASP A 215 13.44 7.67 -9.35
N PRO A 216 12.75 6.92 -10.22
CA PRO A 216 11.56 6.15 -9.86
C PRO A 216 11.82 5.11 -8.76
N ALA A 217 13.05 4.62 -8.63
CA ALA A 217 13.47 3.74 -7.53
C ALA A 217 13.58 4.46 -6.18
N GLU A 218 13.66 5.80 -6.17
CA GLU A 218 13.60 6.62 -4.95
C GLU A 218 12.17 6.89 -4.50
N VAL A 219 11.21 6.86 -5.43
CA VAL A 219 9.81 7.20 -5.15
C VAL A 219 9.06 6.07 -4.45
N PHE A 220 9.30 4.82 -4.85
CA PHE A 220 8.65 3.70 -4.17
C PHE A 220 9.55 3.14 -3.09
N GLN A 221 9.18 3.46 -1.84
CA GLN A 221 9.55 2.61 -0.72
C GLN A 221 9.18 1.18 -1.09
N LYS A 222 10.18 0.31 -1.15
CA LYS A 222 9.91 -1.12 -1.14
C LYS A 222 9.03 -1.40 0.08
N GLY A 223 8.12 -2.34 -0.02
CA GLY A 223 7.23 -2.61 1.11
C GLY A 223 6.11 -3.56 0.74
N SER A 224 5.56 -4.20 1.75
CA SER A 224 4.44 -5.13 1.56
C SER A 224 3.39 -4.92 2.62
N PHE A 225 2.14 -5.01 2.18
CA PHE A 225 1.02 -5.27 3.05
C PHE A 225 0.96 -6.75 3.39
N GLN A 226 0.47 -7.07 4.58
CA GLN A 226 0.15 -8.42 5.01
C GLN A 226 -1.17 -8.39 5.77
N PHE A 227 -2.13 -9.17 5.31
CA PHE A 227 -3.41 -9.35 5.98
C PHE A 227 -3.45 -10.70 6.69
N ASN A 228 -3.85 -10.70 7.96
CA ASN A 228 -3.98 -11.90 8.77
C ASN A 228 -5.34 -11.96 9.47
N ILE A 229 -5.88 -13.17 9.60
CA ILE A 229 -7.01 -13.48 10.48
C ILE A 229 -6.55 -14.56 11.46
N VAL A 230 -6.53 -14.24 12.76
CA VAL A 230 -6.10 -15.15 13.83
C VAL A 230 -7.13 -15.13 14.95
N ASN A 231 -7.74 -16.27 15.26
CA ASN A 231 -8.73 -16.41 16.34
C ASN A 231 -9.89 -15.39 16.25
N GLY A 232 -10.37 -15.11 15.04
CA GLY A 232 -11.44 -14.13 14.82
C GLY A 232 -11.01 -12.67 14.96
N ALA A 233 -9.72 -12.41 15.16
CA ALA A 233 -9.14 -11.08 15.06
C ALA A 233 -8.47 -10.89 13.69
N ALA A 234 -8.68 -9.75 13.05
CA ALA A 234 -8.03 -9.42 11.79
C ALA A 234 -7.16 -8.17 11.88
N SER A 235 -6.03 -8.23 11.19
CA SER A 235 -5.06 -7.14 11.10
C SER A 235 -4.53 -7.01 9.68
N LEU A 236 -4.44 -5.78 9.19
CA LEU A 236 -3.69 -5.43 8.00
C LEU A 236 -2.48 -4.62 8.43
N GLY A 237 -1.28 -5.12 8.11
CA GLY A 237 -0.03 -4.43 8.42
C GLY A 237 0.72 -4.06 7.15
N TYR A 238 1.33 -2.87 7.12
CA TYR A 238 2.34 -2.48 6.15
C TYR A 238 3.72 -2.51 6.82
N ALA A 239 4.71 -2.99 6.09
CA ALA A 239 6.12 -2.90 6.50
C ALA A 239 7.00 -2.57 5.29
N ALA A 240 7.81 -1.51 5.42
CA ALA A 240 8.95 -1.26 4.55
C ALA A 240 10.00 -2.38 4.73
N PRO A 241 10.88 -2.68 3.75
CA PRO A 241 11.92 -3.66 3.93
C PRO A 241 12.83 -3.20 5.04
N GLU A 242 13.31 -4.17 5.81
CA GLU A 242 14.38 -3.91 6.75
C GLU A 242 15.60 -3.46 5.96
N VAL A 243 16.00 -2.21 6.14
CA VAL A 243 17.30 -1.74 5.66
C VAL A 243 18.34 -2.48 6.50
N ALA A 244 19.06 -3.41 5.88
CA ALA A 244 20.11 -4.14 6.56
C ALA A 244 21.04 -3.12 7.24
N PRO A 245 21.26 -3.21 8.57
CA PRO A 245 22.15 -2.30 9.26
C PRO A 245 23.50 -2.34 8.55
N ILE A 246 23.93 -1.21 7.97
CA ILE A 246 25.26 -1.14 7.39
C ILE A 246 26.23 -1.39 8.54
N PRO A 247 27.09 -2.42 8.46
CA PRO A 247 28.06 -2.66 9.52
C PRO A 247 28.99 -1.45 9.64
N VAL A 248 28.69 -0.59 10.60
CA VAL A 248 29.50 0.55 11.04
C VAL A 248 30.96 0.15 11.39
N PRO A 249 31.30 -1.09 11.82
CA PRO A 249 32.66 -1.42 12.19
C PRO A 249 33.69 -1.12 11.10
N ALA A 250 33.43 -1.47 9.83
CA ALA A 250 34.45 -1.31 8.79
C ALA A 250 34.79 0.16 8.53
N ALA A 251 33.78 1.04 8.49
CA ALA A 251 33.97 2.48 8.28
C ALA A 251 34.67 3.12 9.48
N VAL A 252 34.32 2.74 10.70
CA VAL A 252 34.98 3.25 11.92
C VAL A 252 36.42 2.76 12.01
N TRP A 253 36.70 1.51 11.63
CA TRP A 253 38.06 0.97 11.58
C TRP A 253 38.91 1.64 10.49
N MET A 254 38.36 1.86 9.29
CA MET A 254 39.07 2.55 8.20
C MET A 254 39.32 4.03 8.55
N PHE A 255 38.34 4.70 9.14
CA PHE A 255 38.49 6.08 9.59
C PHE A 255 39.50 6.19 10.74
N GLY A 256 39.41 5.28 11.72
CA GLY A 256 40.32 5.21 12.85
C GLY A 256 41.76 4.93 12.43
N THR A 257 41.97 3.99 11.50
CA THR A 257 43.31 3.68 10.97
C THR A 257 43.86 4.79 10.08
N GLY A 258 43.02 5.44 9.27
CA GLY A 258 43.40 6.64 8.51
C GLY A 258 43.84 7.80 9.40
N LEU A 259 43.11 8.07 10.48
CA LEU A 259 43.45 9.12 11.45
C LEU A 259 44.77 8.82 12.17
N LEU A 260 44.98 7.55 12.59
CA LEU A 260 46.25 7.11 13.18
C LEU A 260 47.41 7.23 12.19
N GLY A 261 47.18 6.97 10.89
CA GLY A 261 48.15 7.16 9.83
C GLY A 261 48.60 8.62 9.71
N LEU A 262 47.64 9.57 9.72
CA LEU A 262 47.93 11.01 9.67
C LEU A 262 48.71 11.50 10.90
N LEU A 263 48.34 11.03 12.09
CA LEU A 263 49.08 11.32 13.32
C LEU A 263 50.52 10.77 13.25
N GLY A 264 50.69 9.57 12.68
CA GLY A 264 52.01 8.97 12.44
C GLY A 264 52.89 9.80 11.50
N MET A 265 52.31 10.37 10.44
CA MET A 265 53.03 11.24 9.50
C MET A 265 53.54 12.53 10.17
N ASN A 266 52.74 13.13 11.05
CA ASN A 266 53.14 14.35 11.76
C ASN A 266 54.29 14.08 12.75
N ARG A 267 54.30 12.91 13.42
CA ARG A 267 55.42 12.53 14.31
C ARG A 267 56.74 12.37 13.55
N ARG A 268 56.70 11.86 12.31
CA ARG A 268 57.92 11.71 11.48
C ARG A 268 58.50 13.02 10.99
N LYS A 269 57.73 14.10 10.95
CA LYS A 269 58.24 15.44 10.56
C LYS A 269 58.90 16.20 11.71
N ALA A 270 58.61 15.80 12.96
CA ALA A 270 59.12 16.46 14.16
C ALA A 270 60.42 15.82 14.71
N ALA A 271 60.77 14.62 14.22
CA ALA A 271 62.01 13.92 14.52
C ALA A 271 62.97 14.05 13.32
#